data_AF-A0A2S9G4A0-F1
#
_entry.id   AF-A0A2S9G4A0-F1
#
_cell.length_a   1.000
_cell.length_b   1.000
_cell.length_c   1.000
_cell.angle_alpha   90.00
_cell.angle_beta   90.00
_cell.angle_gamma   90.00
#
_symmetry.space_group_name_H-M   'P 1'
#
loop_
_entity.id
_entity.type
_entity.pdbx_description
1 polymer ?
#
loop_
_entity_poly.entity_id
_entity_poly.type
_entity_poly.pdbx_seq_one_letter_code
_entity_poly.pdbx_strand_id
1 'polypeptide(L)'
;RICSVEFSAANAEVAQRIWTHAGVADRITCVVGTLGDGGATLGTLATDHGFNAGALDLVFIDHDKRAYLPDLRRILTREWLHRGS
;
A
#
# COMPACT_ATOMS: atom_id res chain seq x y z
N ARG A 1 2.71 3.66 11.19
CA ARG A 1 1.98 4.36 10.11
C ARG A 1 1.48 3.31 9.13
N ILE A 2 0.38 3.56 8.42
CA ILE A 2 -0.23 2.61 7.48
C ILE A 2 -0.30 3.29 6.11
N CYS A 3 0.10 2.59 5.05
CA CYS A 3 -0.20 3.02 3.68
C CYS A 3 -1.24 2.06 3.09
N SER A 4 -2.35 2.61 2.61
CA SER A 4 -3.41 1.86 1.92
C SER A 4 -3.35 2.23 0.43
N VAL A 5 -3.16 1.22 -0.42
CA VAL A 5 -3.16 1.39 -1.89
C VAL A 5 -4.57 1.10 -2.40
N GLU A 6 -5.18 2.09 -3.06
CA GLU A 6 -6.55 2.00 -3.58
C GLU A 6 -6.58 2.44 -5.04
N PHE A 7 -7.15 1.63 -5.93
CA PHE A 7 -7.21 1.95 -7.37
C PHE A 7 -8.17 3.09 -7.69
N SER A 8 -9.32 3.11 -7.03
CA SER A 8 -10.39 4.07 -7.28
C SER A 8 -10.18 5.35 -6.47
N ALA A 9 -9.86 6.45 -7.15
CA ALA A 9 -9.74 7.77 -6.52
C ALA A 9 -11.03 8.17 -5.76
N ALA A 10 -12.20 7.81 -6.28
CA ALA A 10 -13.48 8.06 -5.62
C ALA A 10 -13.61 7.26 -4.31
N ASN A 11 -13.19 5.99 -4.29
CA ASN A 11 -13.21 5.19 -3.07
C ASN A 11 -12.18 5.70 -2.06
N ALA A 12 -11.00 6.12 -2.53
CA ALA A 12 -9.97 6.72 -1.69
C ALA A 12 -10.47 7.99 -0.98
N GLU A 13 -11.23 8.84 -1.66
CA GLU A 13 -11.85 10.03 -1.06
C GLU A 13 -12.85 9.65 0.03
N VAL A 14 -13.72 8.67 -0.23
CA VAL A 14 -14.69 8.15 0.75
C VAL A 14 -13.98 7.57 1.96
N ALA A 15 -12.95 6.75 1.76
CA ALA A 15 -12.18 6.12 2.84
C ALA A 15 -11.52 7.17 3.74
N GLN A 16 -10.90 8.20 3.15
CA GLN A 16 -10.27 9.28 3.91
C GLN A 16 -11.27 10.06 4.79
N ARG A 17 -12.49 10.28 4.31
CA ARG A 17 -13.56 10.89 5.12
C ARG A 17 -13.94 10.01 6.30
N ILE A 18 -14.03 8.70 6.10
CA ILE A 18 -14.32 7.73 7.17
C ILE A 18 -13.18 7.71 8.19
N TRP A 19 -11.91 7.68 7.77
CA TRP A 19 -10.76 7.70 8.68
C TRP A 19 -10.67 9.01 9.48
N THR A 20 -11.03 10.13 8.85
CA THR A 20 -11.11 11.43 9.53
C THR A 20 -12.18 11.40 10.62
N HIS A 21 -13.37 10.89 10.30
CA HIS A 21 -14.44 10.73 11.27
C HIS A 21 -14.07 9.79 12.42
N ALA A 22 -13.34 8.71 12.12
CA ALA A 22 -12.86 7.75 13.11
C ALA A 22 -11.65 8.26 13.94
N GLY A 23 -11.10 9.44 13.62
CA GLY A 23 -9.98 10.03 14.35
C GLY A 23 -8.63 9.33 14.14
N VAL A 24 -8.43 8.67 12.99
CA VAL A 24 -7.20 7.91 12.67
C VAL A 24 -6.47 8.39 11.41
N ALA A 25 -6.93 9.50 10.82
CA ALA A 25 -6.40 10.03 9.55
C ALA A 25 -4.91 10.39 9.61
N ASP A 26 -4.36 10.73 10.78
CA ASP A 26 -2.94 11.03 10.98
C ASP A 26 -2.04 9.78 10.89
N ARG A 27 -2.64 8.59 10.99
CA ARG A 27 -1.92 7.30 11.00
C ARG A 27 -1.97 6.57 9.66
N ILE A 28 -2.88 6.94 8.76
CA ILE A 28 -3.18 6.24 7.51
C ILE A 28 -2.97 7.20 6.34
N THR A 29 -2.20 6.76 5.34
CA THR A 29 -2.01 7.47 4.08
C THR A 29 -2.62 6.65 2.95
N CYS A 30 -3.46 7.28 2.12
CA CYS A 30 -3.98 6.64 0.91
C CYS A 30 -3.05 6.94 -0.27
N VAL A 31 -2.66 5.90 -1.01
CA VAL A 31 -1.92 6.00 -2.26
C VAL A 31 -2.83 5.50 -3.37
N VAL A 32 -3.21 6.39 -4.29
CA VAL A 32 -4.13 6.02 -5.38
C VAL A 32 -3.35 5.32 -6.50
N GLY A 33 -3.66 4.06 -6.79
CA GLY A 33 -2.96 3.27 -7.81
C GLY A 33 -3.09 1.76 -7.63
N THR A 34 -2.23 1.01 -8.31
CA THR A 34 -2.13 -0.46 -8.16
C THR A 34 -0.66 -0.88 -8.22
N LEU A 35 -0.28 -1.97 -7.54
CA LEU A 35 1.10 -2.45 -7.65
C LEU A 35 1.41 -3.05 -9.05
N GLY A 36 0.39 -3.30 -9.86
CA GLY A 36 0.49 -3.81 -11.23
C GLY A 36 0.65 -2.74 -12.31
N ASP A 37 0.70 -1.46 -11.96
CA ASP A 37 0.67 -0.31 -12.88
C ASP A 37 1.99 -0.01 -13.62
N GLY A 38 2.82 -1.02 -13.85
CA GLY A 38 4.15 -0.83 -14.44
C GLY A 38 5.20 -0.27 -13.47
N GLY A 39 4.87 -0.13 -12.18
CA GLY A 39 5.80 0.23 -11.12
C GLY A 39 5.71 1.68 -10.67
N ALA A 40 4.76 2.45 -11.17
CA ALA A 40 4.54 3.84 -10.74
C ALA A 40 4.17 3.89 -9.24
N THR A 41 3.16 3.14 -8.82
CA THR A 41 2.75 3.07 -7.40
C THR A 41 3.88 2.54 -6.51
N LEU A 42 4.62 1.53 -6.97
CA LEU A 42 5.77 0.99 -6.24
C LEU A 42 6.89 2.02 -6.08
N GLY A 43 7.10 2.85 -7.10
CA GLY A 43 8.02 4.00 -7.07
C GLY A 43 7.60 5.00 -6.01
N THR A 44 6.34 5.48 -6.05
CA THR A 44 5.80 6.41 -5.04
C THR A 44 5.93 5.88 -3.62
N LEU A 45 5.61 4.60 -3.39
CA LEU A 45 5.78 3.97 -2.07
C LEU A 45 7.25 4.03 -1.60
N ALA A 46 8.20 3.79 -2.50
CA ALA A 46 9.61 3.83 -2.16
C ALA A 46 10.14 5.24 -1.91
N THR A 47 9.82 6.19 -2.79
CA THR A 47 10.37 7.55 -2.76
C THR A 47 9.70 8.42 -1.71
N ASP A 48 8.38 8.33 -1.57
CA ASP A 48 7.59 9.31 -0.84
C ASP A 48 7.10 8.77 0.51
N HIS A 49 7.01 7.44 0.64
CA HIS A 49 6.51 6.78 1.85
C HIS A 49 7.56 5.93 2.57
N GLY A 50 8.80 5.93 2.07
CA GLY A 50 9.95 5.33 2.73
C GLY A 50 10.01 3.80 2.65
N PHE A 51 9.30 3.18 1.70
CA PHE A 51 9.34 1.73 1.51
C PHE A 51 10.71 1.31 0.97
N ASN A 52 11.49 0.62 1.79
CA ASN A 52 12.79 0.07 1.43
C ASN A 52 12.96 -1.33 2.04
N ALA A 53 14.11 -1.96 1.82
CA ALA A 53 14.35 -3.32 2.26
C ALA A 53 14.16 -3.47 3.79
N GLY A 54 13.30 -4.40 4.20
CA GLY A 54 12.96 -4.65 5.60
C GLY A 54 12.11 -3.56 6.28
N ALA A 55 11.56 -2.59 5.55
CA ALA A 55 10.81 -1.48 6.13
C ALA A 55 9.36 -1.84 6.52
N LEU A 56 8.80 -2.94 6.02
CA LEU A 56 7.41 -3.32 6.24
C LEU A 56 7.28 -4.38 7.32
N ASP A 57 6.47 -4.06 8.33
CA ASP A 57 6.14 -4.97 9.43
C ASP A 57 5.02 -5.95 9.14
N LEU A 58 4.09 -5.53 8.29
CA LEU A 58 2.92 -6.31 7.92
C LEU A 58 2.43 -5.83 6.56
N VAL A 59 2.03 -6.78 5.72
CA VAL A 59 1.33 -6.50 4.46
C VAL A 59 -0.01 -7.24 4.48
N PHE A 60 -1.08 -6.48 4.30
CA PHE A 60 -2.42 -7.02 4.14
C PHE A 60 -2.84 -6.92 2.67
N ILE A 61 -3.15 -8.05 2.03
CA ILE A 61 -3.54 -8.12 0.62
C ILE A 61 -5.02 -8.50 0.54
N ASP A 62 -5.86 -7.54 0.18
CA ASP A 62 -7.31 -7.70 0.10
C ASP A 62 -7.91 -6.96 -1.11
N HIS A 63 -7.55 -7.39 -2.31
CA HIS A 63 -8.05 -6.81 -3.56
C HIS A 63 -8.41 -7.90 -4.59
N ASP A 64 -8.28 -7.65 -5.89
CA ASP A 64 -8.48 -8.68 -6.93
C ASP A 64 -7.57 -9.91 -6.70
N LYS A 65 -8.20 -11.07 -6.48
CA LYS A 65 -7.52 -12.36 -6.23
C LYS A 65 -6.52 -12.75 -7.33
N ARG A 66 -6.71 -12.29 -8.56
CA ARG A 66 -5.79 -12.56 -9.68
C ARG A 66 -4.45 -11.85 -9.53
N ALA A 67 -4.42 -10.74 -8.79
CA ALA A 67 -3.23 -9.94 -8.57
C ALA A 67 -2.47 -10.29 -7.27
N TYR A 68 -3.03 -11.13 -6.39
CA TYR A 68 -2.41 -11.50 -5.10
C TYR A 68 -0.97 -12.01 -5.26
N LEU A 69 -0.78 -13.06 -6.06
CA LEU A 69 0.54 -13.67 -6.24
C LEU A 69 1.53 -12.74 -6.99
N PRO A 70 1.14 -12.08 -8.11
CA PRO A 70 1.98 -11.07 -8.75
C PRO A 70 2.42 -9.95 -7.80
N ASP A 71 1.50 -9.42 -6.99
CA ASP A 71 1.77 -8.30 -6.07
C ASP A 71 2.65 -8.73 -4.90
N LEU A 72 2.37 -9.89 -4.31
CA LEU A 72 3.24 -10.47 -3.29
C LEU A 72 4.67 -10.66 -3.82
N ARG A 73 4.81 -11.18 -5.04
CA ARG A 73 6.13 -11.33 -5.69
C ARG A 73 6.83 -9.98 -5.87
N ARG A 74 6.11 -8.94 -6.32
CA ARG A 74 6.68 -7.58 -6.47
C ARG A 74 7.22 -7.01 -5.16
N ILE A 75 6.53 -7.27 -4.05
CA ILE A 75 6.94 -6.87 -2.69
C ILE A 75 8.17 -7.68 -2.25
N LEU A 76 8.14 -9.01 -2.42
CA LEU A 76 9.24 -9.90 -2.03
C LEU A 76 10.51 -9.65 -2.83
N THR A 77 10.42 -9.40 -4.13
CA THR A 77 11.58 -9.08 -5.00
C THR A 77 12.27 -7.78 -4.59
N ARG A 78 11.56 -6.87 -3.92
CA ARG A 78 12.13 -5.62 -3.38
C ARG A 78 12.62 -5.77 -1.94
N GLU A 79 12.48 -6.96 -1.37
CA GLU A 79 12.88 -7.30 0.01
C GLU A 79 12.24 -6.39 1.06
N TRP A 80 11.06 -5.83 0.78
CA TRP A 80 10.43 -4.83 1.65
C TRP A 80 9.96 -5.37 3.00
N LEU A 81 9.61 -6.66 3.09
CA LEU A 81 9.20 -7.30 4.35
C LEU A 81 10.42 -7.55 5.24
N HIS A 82 10.33 -7.20 6.52
CA HIS A 82 11.36 -7.64 7.47
C HIS A 82 11.26 -9.15 7.72
N ARG A 83 12.30 -9.73 8.30
CA ARG A 83 12.24 -11.14 8.71
C ARG A 83 11.25 -11.30 9.87
N GLY A 84 10.25 -12.17 9.70
CA GLY A 84 9.23 -12.44 10.72
C GLY A 84 7.96 -11.59 10.59
N SER A 85 7.84 -10.80 9.52
CA SER A 85 6.59 -10.19 9.06
C SER A 85 5.56 -11.23 8.58
#